data_AF-A0A937VQL8-F1
#
_entry.id   AF-A0A937VQL8-F1
#
_cell.length_a   1.000
_cell.length_b   1.000
_cell.length_c   1.000
_cell.angle_alpha   90.00
_cell.angle_beta   90.00
_cell.angle_gamma   90.00
#
_symmetry.space_group_name_H-M   'P 1'
#
loop_
_entity.id
_entity.type
_entity.pdbx_description
1 polymer ?
#
loop_
_entity_poly.entity_id
_entity_poly.type
_entity_poly.pdbx_seq_one_letter_code
_entity_poly.pdbx_strand_id
1 'polypeptide(L)' 'MLMLSKACIVGAYQKKLEELARFPDVELTVVVPPCWRDERGVMRLEREHTQGYELAVERMALNGHFHLHFYPGLG' A
#
# COMPACT_ATOMS: atom_id res chain seq x y z
N MET A 1 -14.03 0.26 1.13
CA MET A 1 -13.19 1.27 1.82
C MET A 1 -11.86 1.39 1.09
N LEU A 2 -11.38 2.62 0.86
CA LEU A 2 -10.08 2.89 0.25
C LEU A 2 -9.06 3.29 1.31
N MET A 3 -7.87 2.69 1.27
CA MET A 3 -6.72 3.04 2.13
C MET A 3 -5.48 3.33 1.29
N LEU A 4 -4.78 4.42 1.60
CA LEU A 4 -3.45 4.71 1.04
C LEU A 4 -2.40 4.43 2.12
N SER A 5 -1.39 3.61 1.83
CA SER A 5 -0.40 3.24 2.85
C SER A 5 0.99 2.93 2.30
N LYS A 6 1.95 3.80 2.60
CA LYS A 6 3.39 3.52 2.39
C LYS A 6 3.86 2.29 3.17
N ALA A 7 3.35 2.06 4.38
CA ALA A 7 3.86 1.00 5.25
C ALA A 7 3.68 -0.39 4.63
N CYS A 8 2.67 -0.55 3.78
CA CYS A 8 2.36 -1.79 3.08
C CYS A 8 3.31 -2.12 1.92
N ILE A 9 4.34 -1.28 1.68
CA ILE A 9 5.52 -1.68 0.91
C ILE A 9 6.21 -2.88 1.56
N VAL A 10 6.20 -2.97 2.89
CA VAL A 10 6.76 -4.09 3.66
C VAL A 10 5.67 -5.13 3.90
N GLY A 11 5.94 -6.39 3.56
CA GLY A 11 5.02 -7.52 3.55
C GLY A 11 4.38 -7.77 4.91
N ALA A 12 5.18 -7.70 5.98
CA ALA A 12 4.67 -7.90 7.35
C ALA A 12 3.50 -6.97 7.73
N TYR A 13 3.44 -5.74 7.20
CA TYR A 13 2.33 -4.81 7.48
C TYR A 13 1.03 -5.19 6.76
N GLN A 14 1.11 -6.00 5.71
CA GLN A 14 -0.04 -6.47 4.95
C GLN A 14 -0.88 -7.47 5.76
N LYS A 15 -0.29 -8.16 6.74
CA LYS A 15 -1.01 -9.17 7.55
C LYS A 15 -2.24 -8.57 8.24
N LYS A 16 -2.10 -7.37 8.81
CA LYS A 16 -3.22 -6.69 9.47
C LYS A 16 -4.38 -6.41 8.50
N LEU A 17 -4.06 -6.14 7.23
CA LEU A 17 -5.06 -5.86 6.19
C LEU A 17 -5.77 -7.15 5.74
N GLU A 18 -5.03 -8.24 5.59
CA GLU A 18 -5.62 -9.56 5.31
C GLU A 18 -6.59 -9.98 6.43
N GLU A 19 -6.21 -9.79 7.69
CA GLU A 19 -7.10 -10.08 8.82
C GLU A 19 -8.33 -9.16 8.85
N LEU A 20 -8.16 -7.87 8.53
CA LEU A 20 -9.27 -6.92 8.44
C LEU A 20 -10.23 -7.27 7.29
N ALA A 21 -9.71 -7.82 6.20
CA ALA A 21 -10.51 -8.21 5.04
C ALA A 21 -11.30 -9.51 5.24
N ARG A 22 -11.11 -10.22 6.36
CA ARG A 22 -11.91 -11.41 6.71
C ARG A 22 -13.29 -11.07 7.26
N PHE A 23 -13.51 -9.83 7.70
CA PHE A 23 -14.82 -9.42 8.19
C PHE A 23 -15.79 -9.26 7.01
N PRO A 24 -17.00 -9.87 7.07
CA PRO A 24 -17.91 -9.92 5.93
C PRO A 24 -18.39 -8.54 5.46
N ASP A 25 -18.37 -7.54 6.36
CA ASP A 25 -18.80 -6.18 6.07
C ASP A 25 -17.63 -5.27 5.62
N VAL A 26 -16.46 -5.84 5.35
CA VAL A 26 -15.26 -5.11 4.93
C VAL A 26 -14.87 -5.47 3.51
N GLU A 27 -15.17 -4.54 2.60
CA GLU A 27 -14.54 -4.50 1.28
C GLU A 27 -13.37 -3.51 1.34
N LEU A 28 -12.15 -3.99 1.10
CA LEU A 28 -10.94 -3.19 1.27
C LEU A 28 -10.13 -3.13 -0.03
N THR A 29 -9.80 -1.90 -0.45
CA THR A 29 -8.80 -1.63 -1.48
C THR A 29 -7.67 -0.82 -0.86
N VAL A 30 -6.44 -1.28 -1.05
CA VAL A 30 -5.22 -0.68 -0.50
C VAL A 30 -4.34 -0.23 -1.65
N VAL A 31 -4.10 1.08 -1.73
CA VAL A 31 -3.18 1.65 -2.71
C VAL A 31 -1.79 1.78 -2.11
N VAL A 32 -0.81 1.24 -2.82
CA VAL A 32 0.61 1.28 -2.47
C VAL A 32 1.45 1.67 -3.69
N PRO A 33 2.61 2.32 -3.52
CA PRO A 33 3.52 2.53 -4.62
C PRO A 33 4.26 1.23 -4.99
N PRO A 34 4.88 1.12 -6.18
CA PRO A 34 5.69 -0.05 -6.54
C PRO A 34 7.00 -0.14 -5.74
N CYS A 35 7.45 0.98 -5.17
CA CYS A 35 8.62 1.07 -4.30
C CYS A 35 8.51 2.32 -3.42
N TRP A 36 9.28 2.35 -2.34
CA TRP A 36 9.57 3.53 -1.55
C TRP A 36 11.04 3.93 -1.75
N ARG A 37 11.30 5.23 -1.96
CA ARG A 37 12.64 5.78 -2.14
C ARG A 37 12.93 6.81 -1.06
N ASP A 38 13.97 6.61 -0.28
CA ASP A 38 14.48 7.61 0.66
C ASP A 38 16.01 7.56 0.75
N GLU A 39 16.59 8.27 1.71
CA GLU A 39 18.04 8.36 1.94
C GLU A 39 18.70 6.98 2.16
N ARG A 40 17.93 5.95 2.53
CA ARG A 40 18.42 4.58 2.74
C ARG A 40 18.40 3.75 1.45
N GLY A 41 17.85 4.29 0.36
CA GLY A 41 17.79 3.65 -0.95
C GLY A 41 16.37 3.32 -1.40
N VAL A 42 16.25 2.29 -2.25
CA VAL A 42 14.98 1.87 -2.85
C VAL A 42 14.48 0.59 -2.21
N MET A 43 13.36 0.67 -1.50
CA MET A 43 12.64 -0.49 -0.96
C MET A 43 11.52 -0.88 -1.93
N ARG A 44 11.55 -2.10 -2.47
CA ARG A 44 10.53 -2.58 -3.43
C ARG A 44 9.34 -3.15 -2.68
N LEU A 45 8.16 -3.04 -3.29
CA LEU A 45 6.93 -3.64 -2.76
C LEU A 45 7.09 -5.16 -2.60
N GLU A 46 6.99 -5.62 -1.36
CA GLU A 46 6.83 -7.03 -0.99
C GLU A 46 5.36 -7.45 -1.18
N ARG A 47 5.10 -8.74 -1.36
CA ARG A 47 3.74 -9.30 -1.44
C ARG A 47 3.69 -10.59 -0.66
N GLU A 48 3.23 -10.52 0.58
CA GLU A 48 3.20 -11.66 1.50
C GLU A 48 1.79 -11.99 1.98
N HIS A 49 0.95 -10.97 2.23
CA HIS A 49 -0.37 -11.13 2.83
C HIS A 49 -1.43 -10.32 2.05
N THR A 50 -1.69 -10.72 0.80
CA THR A 50 -2.55 -9.97 -0.14
C THR A 50 -3.85 -10.72 -0.47
N GLN A 51 -4.40 -11.46 0.48
CA GLN A 51 -5.63 -12.23 0.31
C GLN A 51 -6.83 -11.48 0.90
N GLY A 52 -7.99 -11.60 0.26
CA GLY A 52 -9.25 -11.03 0.74
C GLY A 52 -9.45 -9.53 0.50
N TYR A 53 -8.43 -8.80 0.05
CA TYR A 53 -8.54 -7.38 -0.32
C TYR A 53 -7.81 -7.09 -1.63
N GLU A 54 -8.13 -5.96 -2.25
CA GLU A 54 -7.46 -5.50 -3.45
C GLU A 54 -6.19 -4.72 -3.10
N LEU A 55 -5.04 -5.12 -3.65
CA LEU A 55 -3.80 -4.36 -3.55
C LEU A 55 -3.53 -3.64 -4.88
N ALA A 56 -3.93 -2.38 -4.96
CA ALA A 56 -3.71 -1.52 -6.11
C ALA A 56 -2.30 -0.92 -6.06
N VAL A 57 -1.50 -1.18 -7.11
CA VAL A 57 -0.11 -0.70 -7.18
C VAL A 57 -0.02 0.48 -8.12
N GLU A 58 0.09 1.68 -7.54
CA GLU A 58 0.00 2.94 -8.29
C GLU A 58 1.30 3.74 -8.31
N ARG A 59 1.54 4.47 -9.39
CA ARG A 59 2.71 5.36 -9.46
C ARG A 59 2.49 6.55 -8.52
N MET A 60 3.54 6.92 -7.78
CA MET A 60 3.52 8.06 -6.84
C MET A 60 4.51 9.14 -7.29
N ALA A 61 4.05 10.39 -7.48
CA ALA A 61 4.86 11.46 -8.07
C ALA A 61 5.80 12.16 -7.06
N LEU A 62 5.60 11.99 -5.75
CA LEU A 62 6.43 12.57 -4.68
C LEU A 62 7.01 11.47 -3.77
N ASN A 63 7.61 10.46 -4.39
CA ASN A 63 8.13 9.31 -3.67
C ASN A 63 9.30 9.71 -2.74
N GLY A 64 9.19 9.35 -1.45
CA GLY A 64 10.13 9.75 -0.41
C GLY A 64 9.57 10.77 0.58
N HIS A 65 8.46 11.43 0.26
CA HIS A 65 7.83 12.39 1.17
C HIS A 65 6.94 11.70 2.21
N PHE A 66 7.31 11.77 3.49
CA PHE A 66 6.63 11.02 4.56
C PHE A 66 5.14 11.38 4.73
N HIS A 67 4.79 12.66 4.61
CA HIS A 67 3.44 13.17 4.89
C HIS A 67 2.67 13.60 3.64
N LEU A 68 3.30 13.61 2.46
CA LEU A 68 2.65 14.04 1.22
C LEU A 68 2.66 12.90 0.20
N HIS A 69 1.47 12.38 -0.07
CA HIS A 69 1.26 11.23 -0.93
C HIS A 69 0.42 11.69 -2.13
N PHE A 70 1.00 11.62 -3.33
CA PHE A 70 0.33 12.04 -4.55
C PHE A 70 0.40 10.95 -5.62
N TYR A 71 -0.78 10.47 -6.02
CA TYR A 71 -0.97 9.39 -6.99
C TYR A 71 -1.78 9.93 -8.17
N PRO A 72 -1.13 10.32 -9.28
CA PRO A 72 -1.81 10.95 -10.42
C PRO A 72 -2.78 10.00 -11.15
N GLY A 73 -2.67 8.69 -10.93
CA GLY A 73 -3.60 7.69 -11.47
C GLY A 73 -4.87 7.50 -10.64
N LEU A 74 -4.95 8.09 -9.44
CA LEU A 74 -6.16 8.05 -8.60
C LEU A 74 -6.97 9.34 -8.79
N GLY A 75 -8.16 9.23 -9.38
CA GLY A 75 -9.07 10.35 -9.64
C GLY A 75 -10.43 9.87 -10.13
#